data_AF-A0A2K5PA19-F1
#
_entry.id   AF-A0A2K5PA19-F1
#
_cell.length_a   1.000
_cell.length_b   1.000
_cell.length_c   1.000
_cell.angle_alpha   90.00
_cell.angle_beta   90.00
_cell.angle_gamma   90.00
#
_symmetry.space_group_name_H-M   'P 1'
#
loop_
_entity.id
_entity.type
_entity.pdbx_description
1 polymer ?
#
loop_
_entity_poly.entity_id
_entity_poly.type
_entity_poly.pdbx_seq_one_letter_code
_entity_poly.pdbx_strand_id
1 'polypeptide(L)'
;MLTLQSWLSFYEKNYVCVGRVVGRFYGEDGLPTPALTQAEAVITKGLEANQQELEEKQTFPPCNAEWSSARGSRLWCSQKSLKHACCTH
;
A
#
# COMPACT_ATOMS: atom_id res chain seq x y z
N MET A 1 9.11 3.25 0.66
CA MET A 1 9.60 1.86 0.51
C MET A 1 8.80 1.09 -0.52
N LEU A 2 7.47 1.04 -0.48
CA LEU A 2 6.66 0.37 -1.52
C LEU A 2 6.91 0.91 -2.94
N THR A 3 7.16 2.21 -3.09
CA THR A 3 7.58 2.80 -4.37
C THR A 3 8.89 2.22 -4.89
N LEU A 4 9.88 2.00 -4.03
CA LEU A 4 11.15 1.34 -4.40
C LEU A 4 10.92 -0.11 -4.81
N GLN A 5 10.02 -0.83 -4.12
CA GLN A 5 9.62 -2.19 -4.53
C GLN A 5 8.98 -2.18 -5.92
N SER A 6 8.09 -1.23 -6.21
CA SER A 6 7.48 -1.12 -7.54
C SER A 6 8.51 -0.86 -8.64
N TRP A 7 9.49 0.02 -8.39
CA TRP A 7 10.59 0.24 -9.31
C TRP A 7 11.47 -1.00 -9.49
N LEU A 8 11.82 -1.69 -8.40
CA LEU A 8 12.58 -2.94 -8.46
C LEU A 8 11.86 -3.98 -9.32
N SER A 9 10.59 -4.25 -9.04
CA SER A 9 9.79 -5.20 -9.83
C SER A 9 9.62 -4.78 -11.29
N PHE A 10 9.53 -3.47 -11.56
CA PHE A 10 9.54 -2.97 -12.93
C PHE A 10 10.85 -3.30 -13.64
N TYR A 11 12.01 -3.04 -13.03
CA TYR A 11 13.29 -3.31 -13.68
C TYR A 11 13.57 -4.80 -13.83
N GLU A 12 13.29 -5.62 -12.81
CA GLU A 12 13.44 -7.07 -12.87
C GLU A 12 12.59 -7.72 -13.96
N LYS A 13 11.38 -7.17 -14.21
CA LYS A 13 10.49 -7.67 -15.26
C LYS A 13 10.94 -7.26 -16.66
N ASN A 14 11.51 -6.06 -16.81
CA ASN A 14 11.75 -5.46 -18.12
C ASN A 14 13.21 -5.53 -18.58
N TYR A 15 14.16 -5.88 -17.71
CA TYR A 15 15.59 -5.88 -18.00
C TYR A 15 16.29 -7.10 -17.42
N VAL A 16 17.37 -7.53 -18.08
CA VAL A 16 18.23 -8.59 -17.57
C VAL A 16 19.11 -8.04 -16.45
N CYS A 17 19.09 -8.70 -15.28
CA CYS A 17 19.97 -8.36 -14.18
C CYS A 17 21.41 -8.77 -14.49
N VAL A 18 22.32 -7.79 -14.55
CA VAL A 18 23.75 -8.01 -14.87
C VAL A 18 24.66 -8.02 -13.65
N GLY A 19 24.12 -7.73 -12.45
CA GLY A 19 24.90 -7.69 -11.22
C GLY A 19 24.27 -6.82 -10.15
N ARG A 20 25.00 -6.67 -9.03
CA ARG A 20 24.60 -5.85 -7.87
C ARG A 20 25.54 -4.68 -7.72
N VAL A 21 25.01 -3.55 -7.26
CA VAL A 21 25.79 -2.35 -6.99
C VAL A 21 26.31 -2.40 -5.56
N VAL A 22 27.64 -2.35 -5.40
CA VAL A 22 28.31 -2.18 -4.11
C VAL A 22 27.89 -0.84 -3.49
N GLY A 23 27.44 -0.86 -2.25
CA GLY A 23 26.98 0.33 -1.53
C GLY A 23 26.02 -0.01 -0.41
N ARG A 24 24.94 0.79 -0.29
CA ARG A 24 24.03 0.74 0.86
C ARG A 24 23.41 -0.65 1.08
N PHE A 25 23.07 -1.38 0.02
CA PHE A 25 22.34 -2.65 0.10
C PHE A 25 23.23 -3.89 -0.05
N TYR A 26 24.37 -3.77 -0.72
CA TYR A 26 25.31 -4.87 -0.94
C TYR A 26 26.75 -4.44 -0.65
N GLY A 27 27.50 -5.29 0.07
CA GLY A 27 28.92 -5.07 0.35
C GLY A 27 29.82 -5.35 -0.85
N GLU A 28 31.13 -5.08 -0.69
CA GLU A 28 32.16 -5.44 -1.67
C GLU A 28 32.26 -6.96 -1.89
N ASP A 29 31.86 -7.74 -0.90
CA ASP A 29 31.72 -9.20 -0.95
C ASP A 29 30.46 -9.68 -1.70
N GLY A 30 29.61 -8.74 -2.16
CA GLY A 30 28.33 -9.03 -2.79
C GLY A 30 27.23 -9.48 -1.83
N LEU A 31 27.51 -9.53 -0.52
CA LEU A 31 26.57 -9.95 0.50
C LEU A 31 25.59 -8.82 0.85
N PRO A 32 24.35 -9.17 1.21
CA PRO A 32 23.38 -8.18 1.65
C PRO A 32 23.82 -7.51 2.95
N THR A 33 23.62 -6.20 3.04
CA THR A 33 23.87 -5.46 4.28
C THR A 33 22.63 -5.49 5.19
N PRO A 34 22.76 -5.18 6.49
CA PRO A 34 21.62 -5.02 7.38
C PRO A 34 20.59 -4.00 6.89
N ALA A 35 21.02 -3.00 6.10
CA ALA A 35 20.11 -2.00 5.53
C ALA A 35 19.17 -2.60 4.48
N LEU A 36 19.59 -3.62 3.72
CA LEU A 36 18.71 -4.34 2.80
C LEU A 36 17.63 -5.09 3.57
N THR A 37 18.03 -5.85 4.59
CA THR A 37 17.08 -6.60 5.43
C THR A 37 16.04 -5.68 6.09
N GLN A 38 16.45 -4.51 6.55
CA GLN A 38 15.52 -3.50 7.09
C GLN A 38 14.57 -2.96 6.02
N ALA A 39 15.07 -2.66 4.82
CA ALA A 39 14.25 -2.19 3.72
C ALA A 39 13.20 -3.22 3.30
N GLU A 40 13.61 -4.49 3.14
CA GLU A 40 12.73 -5.61 2.85
C GLU A 40 11.65 -5.78 3.92
N ALA A 41 12.02 -5.72 5.20
CA ALA A 41 11.04 -5.80 6.30
C ALA A 41 10.01 -4.67 6.27
N VAL A 42 10.41 -3.44 5.93
CA VAL A 42 9.48 -2.31 5.78
C VAL A 42 8.59 -2.47 4.54
N ILE A 43 9.11 -3.04 3.45
CA ILE A 43 8.32 -3.36 2.26
C ILE A 43 7.25 -4.40 2.60
N THR A 44 7.62 -5.50 3.26
CA THR A 44 6.69 -6.56 3.67
C THR A 44 5.56 -6.00 4.52
N LYS A 45 5.89 -5.23 5.57
CA LYS A 45 4.88 -4.56 6.42
C LYS A 45 3.97 -3.62 5.63
N GLY A 46 4.51 -2.90 4.65
CA GLY A 46 3.71 -2.02 3.79
C GLY A 46 2.73 -2.79 2.90
N LEU A 47 3.14 -3.95 2.38
CA LEU A 47 2.27 -4.80 1.57
C LEU A 47 1.14 -5.42 2.40
N GLU A 48 1.47 -5.89 3.60
CA GLU A 48 0.49 -6.39 4.57
C GLU A 48 -0.52 -5.30 4.94
N ALA A 49 -0.07 -4.08 5.23
CA ALA A 49 -0.95 -2.95 5.54
C ALA A 49 -1.89 -2.59 4.37
N ASN A 50 -1.39 -2.59 3.13
CA ASN A 50 -2.23 -2.36 1.95
C ASN A 50 -3.30 -3.44 1.78
N GLN A 51 -2.94 -4.70 2.03
CA GLN A 51 -3.88 -5.82 1.96
C GLN A 51 -4.95 -5.71 3.05
N GLN A 52 -4.54 -5.40 4.28
CA GLN A 52 -5.47 -5.17 5.38
C GLN A 52 -6.40 -4.00 5.10
N GLU A 53 -5.90 -2.89 4.55
CA GLU A 53 -6.74 -1.74 4.16
C GLU A 53 -7.76 -2.13 3.09
N LEU A 54 -7.40 -3.02 2.15
CA LEU A 54 -8.32 -3.52 1.13
C LEU A 54 -9.42 -4.39 1.74
N GLU A 55 -9.07 -5.27 2.67
CA GLU A 55 -10.02 -6.13 3.41
C GLU A 55 -10.95 -5.29 4.29
N GLU A 56 -10.41 -4.27 4.94
CA GLU A 56 -11.17 -3.29 5.71
C GLU A 56 -12.14 -2.53 4.81
N LYS A 57 -11.72 -2.03 3.65
CA LYS A 57 -12.60 -1.38 2.67
C LYS A 57 -13.67 -2.32 2.11
N GLN A 58 -13.36 -3.61 1.97
CA GLN A 58 -14.35 -4.62 1.58
C GLN A 58 -15.36 -4.89 2.70
N THR A 59 -14.96 -4.76 3.96
CA THR A 59 -15.80 -4.97 5.14
C THR A 59 -16.63 -3.72 5.46
N PHE A 60 -16.02 -2.55 5.28
CA PHE A 60 -16.52 -1.22 5.59
C PHE A 60 -16.42 -0.33 4.34
N PRO A 61 -17.34 -0.49 3.36
CA PRO A 61 -17.34 0.32 2.15
C PRO A 61 -17.56 1.80 2.51
N PRO A 62 -16.99 2.73 1.73
CA PRO A 62 -17.17 4.15 1.97
C PRO A 62 -18.66 4.53 1.92
N CYS A 63 -19.09 5.33 2.89
CA CYS A 63 -20.38 6.00 2.87
C CYS A 63 -20.45 6.96 1.68
N ASN A 64 -21.64 7.16 1.12
CA ASN A 64 -21.82 8.34 0.28
C ASN A 64 -21.78 9.57 1.19
N ALA A 65 -20.91 10.52 0.86
CA ALA A 65 -20.73 11.76 1.58
C ALA A 65 -20.74 12.92 0.59
N GLU A 66 -21.45 13.99 0.94
CA GLU A 66 -21.49 15.25 0.20
C GLU A 66 -21.19 16.39 1.18
N TRP A 67 -20.47 17.41 0.73
CA TRP A 67 -20.30 18.65 1.47
C TRP A 67 -20.59 19.84 0.57
N SER A 68 -21.27 20.84 1.10
CA SER A 68 -21.38 22.15 0.46
C SER A 68 -21.31 23.26 1.49
N SER A 69 -20.82 24.43 1.10
CA SER A 69 -20.76 25.61 1.98
C SER A 69 -22.14 26.04 2.49
N ALA A 70 -23.20 25.81 1.72
CA ALA A 70 -24.56 26.17 2.08
C ALA A 70 -25.27 25.15 3.00
N ARG A 71 -24.94 23.86 2.92
CA ARG A 71 -25.66 22.78 3.64
C ARG A 71 -24.81 22.00 4.63
N GLY A 72 -23.50 22.23 4.67
CA GLY A 72 -22.57 21.42 5.45
C GLY A 72 -22.43 20.00 4.90
N SER A 73 -22.01 19.07 5.76
CA SER A 73 -21.81 17.65 5.44
C SER A 73 -23.13 16.87 5.45
N ARG A 74 -23.33 16.00 4.47
CA ARG A 74 -24.44 15.05 4.37
C ARG A 74 -23.90 13.65 4.06
N LEU A 75 -24.39 12.66 4.80
CA LEU A 75 -24.10 11.24 4.58
C LEU A 75 -25.38 10.50 4.17
N TRP A 76 -25.30 9.52 3.27
CA TRP A 76 -26.45 8.66 2.95
C TRP A 76 -26.04 7.25 2.50
N CYS A 77 -26.95 6.29 2.71
CA CYS A 77 -26.79 4.91 2.27
C CYS A 77 -27.54 4.64 0.95
N SER A 78 -26.98 3.76 0.11
CA SER A 78 -27.66 3.19 -1.07
C SER A 78 -27.60 1.66 -1.01
N GLN A 79 -28.40 0.95 -1.82
CA GLN A 79 -28.38 -0.53 -1.81
C GLN A 79 -27.00 -1.14 -2.16
N LYS A 80 -26.09 -0.37 -2.80
CA LYS A 80 -24.72 -0.80 -3.09
C LYS A 80 -23.74 -0.58 -1.92
N SER A 81 -24.13 0.18 -0.88
CA SER A 81 -23.32 0.45 0.32
C SER A 81 -23.70 -0.44 1.50
N LEU A 82 -24.43 -1.54 1.26
CA LEU A 82 -25.04 -2.43 2.28
C LEU A 82 -24.05 -3.38 2.98
N LYS A 83 -22.89 -2.87 3.42
CA LYS A 83 -22.15 -3.54 4.50
C LYS A 83 -22.17 -2.67 5.76
N HIS A 84 -23.23 -2.89 6.53
CA HIS A 84 -23.42 -2.81 8.00
C HIS A 84 -22.82 -1.67 8.85
N ALA A 85 -21.90 -0.81 8.39
CA ALA A 85 -21.27 0.19 9.23
C ALA A 85 -21.73 1.64 8.99
N CYS A 86 -22.30 1.95 7.83
CA CYS A 86 -22.72 3.32 7.52
C CYS A 86 -24.14 3.66 7.97
N CYS A 87 -24.99 2.65 8.21
CA CYS A 87 -26.44 2.84 8.40
C CYS A 87 -26.94 2.44 9.81
N THR A 88 -26.03 2.37 10.78
CA THR A 88 -26.33 2.10 12.20
C THR A 88 -26.30 3.41 13.00
N HIS A 89 -27.25 4.29 12.70
CA HIS A 89 -27.95 5.16 13.65
C HIS A 89 -29.07 5.93 12.96
#